data_AF-A0A937NTQ4-F1
#
_entry.id   AF-A0A937NTQ4-F1
#
_cell.length_a   1.000
_cell.length_b   1.000
_cell.length_c   1.000
_cell.angle_alpha   90.00
_cell.angle_beta   90.00
_cell.angle_gamma   90.00
#
_symmetry.space_group_name_H-M   'P 1'
#
loop_
_entity.id
_entity.type
_entity.pdbx_description
1 polymer ?
#
loop_
_entity_poly.entity_id
_entity_poly.type
_entity_poly.pdbx_seq_one_letter_code
_entity_poly.pdbx_strand_id
1 'polypeptide(L)'
;MSAIAYKELRQQVEALNHQLMPAFAEDAVHALLRQGEDVGGGVNAFRLVKYLLGNPPLRDVEVTWAYERLKPALRSAFEQIPSLYYFEGD
;
A
#
# COMPACT_ATOMS: atom_id res chain seq x y z
N MET A 1 -14.73 0.80 17.40
CA MET A 1 -14.47 1.12 15.98
C MET A 1 -15.17 0.07 15.14
N SER A 2 -16.03 0.45 14.19
CA SER A 2 -16.73 -0.51 13.33
C SER A 2 -15.78 -1.04 12.27
N ALA A 3 -15.84 -2.34 11.97
CA ALA A 3 -15.16 -2.89 10.81
C ALA A 3 -15.74 -2.27 9.53
N ILE A 4 -14.89 -1.99 8.54
CA ILE A 4 -15.36 -1.53 7.22
C ILE A 4 -16.24 -2.62 6.59
N ALA A 5 -17.32 -2.22 5.93
CA ALA A 5 -18.11 -3.18 5.18
C ALA A 5 -17.33 -3.67 3.95
N TYR A 6 -17.40 -4.95 3.63
CA TYR A 6 -16.65 -5.53 2.49
C TYR A 6 -16.95 -4.83 1.15
N LYS A 7 -18.19 -4.39 0.94
CA LYS A 7 -18.59 -3.60 -0.23
C LYS A 7 -17.85 -2.25 -0.31
N GLU A 8 -17.70 -1.58 0.82
CA GLU A 8 -17.01 -0.30 0.93
C GLU A 8 -15.51 -0.47 0.70
N LEU A 9 -14.89 -1.49 1.32
CA LEU A 9 -13.49 -1.84 1.08
C LEU A 9 -13.23 -2.11 -0.41
N ARG A 10 -14.13 -2.84 -1.07
CA ARG A 10 -14.02 -3.09 -2.50
C ARG A 10 -14.02 -1.81 -3.32
N GLN A 11 -14.94 -0.89 -3.04
CA GLN A 11 -15.02 0.40 -3.73
C GLN A 11 -13.76 1.23 -3.53
N GLN A 12 -13.23 1.27 -2.31
CA GLN A 12 -11.98 1.98 -2.01
C GLN A 12 -10.79 1.38 -2.75
N VAL A 13 -10.68 0.05 -2.78
CA VAL A 13 -9.61 -0.65 -3.52
C VAL A 13 -9.72 -0.40 -5.02
N GLU A 14 -10.91 -0.47 -5.60
CA GLU A 14 -11.14 -0.20 -7.02
C GLU A 14 -10.78 1.25 -7.37
N ALA A 15 -11.19 2.23 -6.55
CA ALA A 15 -10.84 3.64 -6.74
C ALA A 15 -9.34 3.87 -6.64
N LEU A 16 -8.69 3.31 -5.62
CA LEU A 16 -7.25 3.41 -5.41
C LEU A 16 -6.47 2.81 -6.58
N ASN A 17 -6.92 1.67 -7.12
CA ASN A 17 -6.27 1.01 -8.25
C ASN A 17 -6.21 1.89 -9.51
N HIS A 18 -7.20 2.77 -9.72
CA HIS A 18 -7.21 3.74 -10.82
C HIS A 18 -6.38 4.99 -10.55
N GLN A 19 -6.12 5.31 -9.29
CA GLN A 19 -5.39 6.51 -8.87
C GLN A 19 -3.91 6.25 -8.60
N LEU A 20 -3.48 4.98 -8.64
CA LEU A 20 -2.15 4.57 -8.24
C LEU A 20 -1.10 4.96 -9.29
N MET A 21 -0.60 6.19 -9.16
CA MET A 21 0.45 6.76 -9.99
C MET A 21 1.81 6.66 -9.28
N PRO A 22 2.94 6.66 -10.02
CA PRO A 22 4.27 6.56 -9.43
C PRO A 22 4.54 7.57 -8.31
N ALA A 23 4.29 8.86 -8.55
CA ALA A 23 4.52 9.91 -7.55
C ALA A 23 3.69 9.72 -6.27
N PHE A 24 2.43 9.29 -6.41
CA PHE A 24 1.56 9.03 -5.27
C PHE A 24 2.04 7.84 -4.43
N ALA A 25 2.54 6.79 -5.08
CA ALA A 25 3.12 5.63 -4.40
C ALA A 25 4.45 5.98 -3.71
N GLU A 26 5.31 6.79 -4.35
CA GLU A 26 6.57 7.29 -3.79
C GLU A 26 6.34 8.13 -2.53
N ASP A 27 5.42 9.10 -2.59
CA ASP A 27 5.06 9.94 -1.46
C ASP A 27 4.57 9.13 -0.26
N ALA A 28 3.74 8.11 -0.50
CA ALA A 28 3.25 7.22 0.53
C ALA A 28 4.38 6.41 1.19
N VAL A 29 5.30 5.86 0.39
CA VAL A 29 6.47 5.12 0.91
C VAL A 29 7.35 6.05 1.75
N HIS A 30 7.69 7.24 1.26
CA HIS A 30 8.50 8.19 2.02
C HIS A 30 7.80 8.72 3.28
N ALA A 31 6.48 8.87 3.26
CA ALA A 31 5.73 9.23 4.46
C ALA A 31 5.81 8.13 5.53
N LEU A 32 5.78 6.86 5.13
CA LEU A 32 5.90 5.72 6.04
C LEU A 32 7.33 5.53 6.56
N LEU A 33 8.34 5.68 5.70
CA LEU A 33 9.75 5.64 6.12
C LEU A 33 10.06 6.73 7.16
N ARG A 34 9.49 7.93 7.01
CA ARG A 34 9.63 9.02 8.00
C ARG A 34 9.01 8.70 9.36
N GLN A 35 8.05 7.78 9.41
CA GLN A 35 7.45 7.29 10.65
C GLN A 35 8.24 6.13 11.28
N GLY A 36 9.29 5.65 10.59
CA GLY A 36 10.09 4.50 10.97
C GLY A 36 9.91 3.34 10.01
N GLU A 37 10.98 2.57 9.88
CA GLU A 37 11.02 1.35 9.08
C GLU A 37 10.38 0.17 9.83
N ASP A 38 9.85 -0.76 9.06
CA ASP A 38 9.40 -2.06 9.56
C ASP A 38 10.60 -3.01 9.78
N VAL A 39 10.36 -4.10 10.51
CA VAL A 39 11.38 -5.12 10.79
C VAL A 39 11.91 -5.70 9.47
N GLY A 40 13.24 -5.65 9.29
CA GLY A 40 13.91 -6.08 8.06
C GLY A 40 14.35 -4.92 7.15
N GLY A 41 14.02 -3.68 7.52
CA GLY A 41 14.34 -2.49 6.73
C GLY A 41 13.23 -2.20 5.71
N GLY A 42 12.84 -0.93 5.61
CA GLY A 42 11.82 -0.48 4.65
C GLY A 42 10.38 -0.46 5.14
N VAL A 43 9.43 -0.61 4.21
CA VAL A 43 7.98 -0.48 4.47
C VAL A 43 7.27 -1.80 4.20
N ASN A 44 6.55 -2.30 5.20
CA ASN A 44 5.72 -3.48 5.05
C ASN A 44 4.56 -3.23 4.07
N ALA A 45 4.34 -4.14 3.11
CA ALA A 45 3.30 -3.99 2.10
C ALA A 45 1.88 -3.83 2.68
N PHE A 46 1.55 -4.50 3.79
CA PHE A 46 0.24 -4.36 4.43
C PHE A 46 0.11 -3.02 5.16
N ARG A 47 1.19 -2.50 5.71
CA ARG A 47 1.23 -1.15 6.28
C ARG A 47 1.03 -0.10 5.18
N LEU A 48 1.68 -0.26 4.03
CA LEU A 48 1.45 0.58 2.87
C LEU A 48 0.00 0.54 2.38
N VAL A 49 -0.58 -0.65 2.21
CA VAL A 49 -1.98 -0.80 1.77
C VAL A 49 -2.94 -0.14 2.75
N LYS A 50 -2.74 -0.33 4.07
CA LYS A 50 -3.54 0.35 5.09
C LYS A 50 -3.41 1.86 4.99
N TYR A 51 -2.18 2.37 4.81
CA TYR A 51 -1.94 3.81 4.67
C TYR A 51 -2.64 4.40 3.44
N LEU A 52 -2.51 3.76 2.27
CA LEU A 52 -3.14 4.21 1.03
C LEU A 52 -4.67 4.19 1.10
N LEU A 53 -5.26 3.30 1.89
CA LEU A 53 -6.70 3.24 2.14
C LEU A 53 -7.19 4.20 3.26
N GLY A 54 -6.30 5.02 3.84
CA GLY A 54 -6.66 5.95 4.91
C GLY A 54 -6.69 5.32 6.31
N ASN A 55 -5.90 4.27 6.54
CA ASN A 55 -5.77 3.51 7.79
C ASN A 55 -7.08 2.93 8.37
N PRO A 56 -7.93 2.25 7.59
CA PRO A 56 -9.12 1.59 8.11
C PRO A 56 -8.75 0.42 9.05
N PRO A 57 -9.61 0.08 10.03
CA PRO A 57 -9.40 -1.08 10.90
C PRO A 57 -9.67 -2.38 10.13
N LEU A 58 -8.70 -2.80 9.32
CA LEU A 58 -8.75 -4.05 8.54
C LEU A 58 -8.21 -5.24 9.33
N ARG A 59 -8.91 -6.36 9.23
CA ARG A 59 -8.43 -7.68 9.61
C ARG A 59 -7.37 -8.17 8.62
N ASP A 60 -6.58 -9.15 9.02
CA ASP A 60 -5.49 -9.69 8.20
C ASP A 60 -5.98 -10.24 6.85
N VAL A 61 -7.16 -10.88 6.84
CA VAL A 61 -7.78 -11.37 5.60
C VAL A 61 -8.19 -10.23 4.66
N GLU A 62 -8.62 -9.09 5.19
CA GLU A 62 -9.08 -7.93 4.40
C GLU A 62 -7.88 -7.18 3.80
N VAL A 63 -6.81 -6.98 4.58
CA VAL A 63 -5.60 -6.34 4.06
C VAL A 63 -4.88 -7.24 3.05
N THR A 64 -4.86 -8.56 3.27
CA THR A 64 -4.31 -9.52 2.29
C THR A 64 -5.10 -9.46 0.99
N TRP A 65 -6.44 -9.47 1.09
CA TRP A 65 -7.33 -9.38 -0.07
C TRP A 65 -7.16 -8.07 -0.85
N ALA A 66 -6.97 -6.95 -0.15
CA ALA A 66 -6.72 -5.64 -0.75
C ALA A 66 -5.34 -5.58 -1.42
N TYR A 67 -4.32 -6.12 -0.75
CA TYR A 67 -2.96 -6.20 -1.28
C TYR A 67 -2.90 -6.98 -2.59
N GLU A 68 -3.48 -8.19 -2.66
CA GLU A 68 -3.51 -8.97 -3.91
C GLU A 68 -4.21 -8.20 -5.05
N ARG A 69 -5.23 -7.40 -4.70
CA ARG A 69 -5.86 -6.33 -5.52
C ARG A 69 -4.88 -5.37 -6.16
N LEU A 70 -4.14 -4.71 -5.29
CA LEU A 70 -3.35 -3.53 -5.63
C LEU A 70 -1.96 -3.91 -6.15
N LYS A 71 -1.50 -5.13 -5.88
CA LYS A 71 -0.15 -5.61 -6.20
C LYS A 71 0.27 -5.38 -7.66
N PRO A 72 -0.56 -5.65 -8.68
CA PRO A 72 -0.18 -5.35 -10.07
C PRO A 72 0.06 -3.86 -10.31
N ALA A 73 -0.83 -2.99 -9.83
CA ALA A 73 -0.68 -1.54 -10.00
C ALA A 73 0.50 -1.00 -9.19
N LEU A 74 0.69 -1.48 -7.96
CA LEU A 74 1.83 -1.12 -7.10
C LEU A 74 3.14 -1.49 -7.77
N ARG A 75 3.24 -2.69 -8.32
CA ARG A 75 4.41 -3.15 -9.06
C ARG A 75 4.69 -2.23 -10.26
N SER A 76 3.70 -1.99 -11.11
CA SER A 76 3.85 -1.11 -12.27
C SER A 76 4.23 0.33 -11.88
N ALA A 77 3.75 0.83 -10.75
CA ALA A 77 4.12 2.14 -10.24
C ALA A 77 5.58 2.14 -9.72
N PHE A 78 5.97 1.14 -8.93
CA PHE A 78 7.32 1.04 -8.36
C PHE A 78 8.41 0.80 -9.39
N GLU A 79 8.16 0.03 -10.44
CA GLU A 79 9.10 -0.16 -11.56
C GLU A 79 9.46 1.17 -12.26
N GLN A 80 8.65 2.21 -12.09
CA GLN A 80 8.90 3.56 -12.64
C GLN A 80 9.58 4.52 -11.67
N ILE A 81 9.95 4.07 -10.47
CA ILE A 81 10.48 4.93 -9.41
C ILE A 81 11.91 4.47 -9.07
N PRO A 82 12.95 5.08 -9.69
CA PRO A 82 14.33 4.66 -9.51
C PRO A 82 14.83 4.76 -8.06
N SER A 83 14.28 5.70 -7.29
CA SER A 83 14.61 5.88 -5.86
C SER A 83 14.19 4.69 -4.99
N LEU A 84 13.20 3.90 -5.43
CA LEU A 84 12.72 2.71 -4.74
C LEU A 84 13.37 1.40 -5.24
N TYR A 85 14.26 1.48 -6.24
CA TYR A 85 15.00 0.32 -6.75
C TYR A 85 15.99 -0.27 -5.71
N TYR A 86 16.21 0.42 -4.59
CA TYR A 86 16.99 -0.07 -3.45
C TYR A 86 16.21 -0.98 -2.48
N PHE A 87 14.96 -1.37 -2.81
CA PHE A 87 14.13 -2.28 -1.98
C PHE A 87 14.19 -3.75 -2.38
N GLU A 88 15.14 -4.16 -3.22
CA GLU A 88 15.52 -5.57 -3.32
C GLU A 88 16.66 -5.80 -2.33
N GLY A 89 16.30 -6.24 -1.11
CA GLY A 89 17.27 -6.74 -0.15
C GLY A 89 17.98 -7.97 -0.73
N ASP A 90 19.30 -7.92 -0.73
CA ASP A 90 20.20 -9.08 -0.88
C ASP A 90 20.15 -9.95 0.40
#